data_AF-A0A1W1H9V8-F1
#
_entry.id   AF-A0A1W1H9V8-F1
#
_cell.length_a   1.000
_cell.length_b   1.000
_cell.length_c   1.000
_cell.angle_alpha   90.00
_cell.angle_beta   90.00
_cell.angle_gamma   90.00
#
_symmetry.space_group_name_H-M   'P 1'
#
loop_
_entity.id
_entity.type
_entity.pdbx_description
1 polymer ?
#
loop_
_entity_poly.entity_id
_entity_poly.type
_entity_poly.pdbx_seq_one_letter_code
_entity_poly.pdbx_strand_id
1 'polypeptide(L)'
;MDISSTSQIYGDNLSQRVNNSADKVRNRTDEIKNGKASEDSATEKEKKELKEACQGFEAIFLQSMMKSMRATLPGNSLFPDSQGMDIYTSLHDQYLTENLSKSGNATGIGEFLYRQLQDSL
;
A
#
# COMPACT_ATOMS: atom_id res chain seq x y z
N MET A 1 7.15 64.21 -36.32
CA MET A 1 7.52 62.92 -35.67
C MET A 1 6.73 62.87 -34.38
N ASP A 2 5.73 61.99 -34.29
CA ASP A 2 4.69 62.02 -33.24
C ASP A 2 5.20 61.40 -31.93
N ILE A 3 5.28 62.24 -30.90
CA ILE A 3 5.79 61.93 -29.56
C ILE A 3 4.79 61.05 -28.78
N SER A 4 3.53 61.02 -29.22
CA SER A 4 2.46 60.22 -28.62
C SER A 4 2.68 58.72 -28.89
N SER A 5 3.17 58.38 -30.08
CA SER A 5 3.42 57.00 -30.51
C SER A 5 4.60 56.36 -29.76
N THR A 6 5.65 57.11 -29.46
CA THR A 6 6.83 56.59 -28.74
C THR A 6 6.54 56.31 -27.27
N SER A 7 5.68 57.11 -26.62
CA SER A 7 5.19 56.88 -25.25
C SER A 7 4.34 55.60 -25.16
N GLN A 8 3.48 55.39 -26.15
CA GLN A 8 2.56 54.24 -26.19
C GLN A 8 3.31 52.91 -26.39
N ILE A 9 4.30 52.90 -27.28
CA ILE A 9 5.20 51.74 -27.47
C ILE A 9 5.95 51.41 -26.18
N TYR A 10 6.38 52.42 -25.41
CA TYR A 10 7.10 52.18 -24.15
C TYR A 10 6.19 51.58 -23.06
N GLY A 11 4.94 52.04 -22.99
CA GLY A 11 3.92 51.50 -22.07
C GLY A 11 3.51 50.05 -22.39
N ASP A 12 3.41 49.71 -23.67
CA ASP A 12 3.04 48.37 -24.12
C ASP A 12 4.14 47.34 -23.82
N ASN A 13 5.41 47.72 -24.05
CA ASN A 13 6.56 46.88 -23.73
C ASN A 13 6.71 46.65 -22.22
N LEU A 14 6.37 47.64 -21.38
CA LEU A 14 6.42 47.50 -19.93
C LEU A 14 5.34 46.53 -19.43
N SER A 15 4.12 46.63 -19.98
CA SER A 15 3.00 45.74 -19.62
C SER A 15 3.27 44.29 -20.03
N GLN A 16 3.84 44.05 -21.21
CA GLN A 16 4.23 42.71 -21.66
C GLN A 16 5.29 42.06 -20.75
N ARG A 17 6.26 42.84 -20.26
CA ARG A 17 7.32 42.34 -19.36
C ARG A 17 6.78 41.95 -17.99
N VAL A 18 5.83 42.69 -17.45
CA VAL A 18 5.18 42.38 -16.17
C VAL A 18 4.36 41.08 -16.27
N ASN A 19 3.59 40.91 -17.35
CA ASN A 19 2.79 39.71 -17.57
C ASN A 19 3.65 38.45 -17.74
N ASN A 20 4.69 38.51 -18.57
CA ASN A 20 5.60 37.37 -18.79
C ASN A 20 6.36 36.95 -17.51
N SER A 21 6.72 37.92 -16.65
CA SER A 21 7.34 37.61 -15.36
C SER A 21 6.36 36.98 -14.37
N ALA A 22 5.10 37.40 -14.35
CA ALA A 22 4.06 36.80 -13.51
C ALA A 22 3.74 35.35 -13.91
N ASP A 23 3.67 35.05 -15.22
CA ASP A 23 3.46 33.69 -15.73
C ASP A 23 4.64 32.76 -15.40
N LYS A 24 5.87 33.27 -15.50
CA LYS A 24 7.07 32.50 -15.13
C LYS A 24 7.12 32.18 -13.63
N VAL A 25 6.65 33.09 -12.78
CA VAL A 25 6.55 32.86 -11.32
C VAL A 25 5.43 31.89 -11.00
N ARG A 26 4.24 32.00 -11.64
CA ARG A 26 3.15 31.02 -11.52
C ARG A 26 3.60 29.62 -11.88
N ASN A 27 4.22 29.44 -13.05
CA ASN A 27 4.73 28.14 -13.49
C ASN A 27 5.76 27.56 -12.51
N ARG A 28 6.69 28.39 -12.01
CA ARG A 28 7.66 27.94 -11.00
C ARG A 28 7.01 27.62 -9.64
N THR A 29 5.95 28.31 -9.24
CA THR A 29 5.20 27.97 -8.01
C THR A 29 4.35 26.72 -8.16
N ASP A 30 3.83 26.44 -9.36
CA ASP A 30 3.07 25.22 -9.65
C ASP A 30 4.02 24.00 -9.77
N GLU A 31 5.22 24.20 -10.32
CA GLU A 31 6.30 23.21 -10.30
C GLU A 31 6.79 22.90 -8.88
N ILE A 32 6.93 23.89 -8.00
CA ILE A 32 7.35 23.67 -6.60
C ILE A 32 6.24 22.98 -5.79
N LYS A 33 4.96 23.24 -6.08
CA LYS A 33 3.83 22.54 -5.46
C LYS A 33 3.69 21.09 -5.93
N ASN A 34 4.01 20.80 -7.18
CA ASN A 34 3.99 19.43 -7.72
C ASN A 34 5.31 18.65 -7.52
N GLY A 35 6.44 19.33 -7.30
CA GLY A 35 7.78 18.72 -7.32
C GLY A 35 8.36 18.32 -5.96
N LYS A 36 7.54 18.23 -4.89
CA LYS A 36 8.02 17.90 -3.53
C LYS A 36 7.10 16.94 -2.76
N ALA A 37 6.58 15.92 -3.44
CA ALA A 37 5.79 14.86 -2.81
C ALA A 37 6.09 13.44 -3.33
N SER A 38 7.26 13.22 -3.95
CA SER A 38 7.57 11.93 -4.59
C SER A 38 9.03 11.54 -4.43
N GLU A 39 9.46 11.27 -3.20
CA GLU A 39 10.64 10.42 -2.95
C GLU A 39 10.37 9.36 -1.85
N ASP A 40 9.34 9.52 -1.02
CA ASP A 40 8.89 8.53 -0.02
C ASP A 40 7.55 7.86 -0.44
N SER A 41 7.48 7.29 -1.64
CA SER A 41 6.33 6.44 -1.99
C SER A 41 6.84 5.07 -2.39
N ALA A 42 6.58 4.06 -1.55
CA ALA A 42 6.88 2.67 -1.85
C ALA A 42 6.44 2.34 -3.29
N THR A 43 7.34 1.73 -4.05
CA THR A 43 7.08 1.27 -5.41
C THR A 43 5.92 0.27 -5.41
N GLU A 44 5.20 0.16 -6.53
CA GLU A 44 4.14 -0.84 -6.67
C GLU A 44 4.64 -2.27 -6.43
N LYS A 45 5.93 -2.51 -6.70
CA LYS A 45 6.60 -3.78 -6.37
C LYS A 45 6.68 -4.01 -4.86
N GLU A 46 7.15 -3.03 -4.10
CA GLU A 46 7.26 -3.12 -2.64
C GLU A 46 5.89 -3.27 -1.98
N LYS A 47 4.87 -2.55 -2.46
CA LYS A 47 3.49 -2.71 -1.98
C LYS A 47 2.97 -4.13 -2.19
N LYS A 48 3.28 -4.74 -3.35
CA LYS A 48 2.89 -6.11 -3.65
C LYS A 48 3.61 -7.11 -2.75
N GLU A 49 4.93 -6.98 -2.59
CA GLU A 49 5.73 -7.84 -1.72
C GLU A 49 5.29 -7.74 -0.25
N LEU A 50 4.98 -6.53 0.22
CA LEU A 50 4.43 -6.29 1.55
C LEU A 50 3.09 -6.99 1.75
N LYS A 51 2.20 -6.92 0.76
CA LYS A 51 0.90 -7.59 0.80
C LYS A 51 1.05 -9.12 0.86
N GLU A 52 1.92 -9.69 0.03
CA GLU A 52 2.21 -11.12 0.03
C GLU A 52 2.79 -11.59 1.37
N ALA A 53 3.70 -10.81 1.97
CA ALA A 53 4.24 -11.10 3.30
C ALA A 53 3.16 -11.08 4.38
N CYS A 54 2.26 -10.10 4.36
CA CYS A 54 1.14 -10.00 5.31
C CYS A 54 0.16 -11.18 5.17
N GLN A 55 -0.12 -11.64 3.95
CA GLN A 55 -0.93 -12.84 3.70
C GLN A 55 -0.26 -14.12 4.21
N GLY A 56 1.07 -14.24 4.05
CA GLY A 56 1.84 -15.34 4.60
C GLY A 56 1.82 -15.38 6.13
N PHE A 57 1.94 -14.21 6.77
CA PHE A 57 1.80 -14.09 8.21
C PHE A 57 0.41 -14.52 8.71
N GLU A 58 -0.65 -14.09 8.03
CA GLU A 58 -2.01 -14.50 8.36
C GLU A 58 -2.21 -16.01 8.26
N ALA A 59 -1.64 -16.67 7.25
CA ALA A 59 -1.72 -18.14 7.13
C ALA A 59 -1.11 -18.86 8.35
N ILE A 60 0.03 -18.37 8.85
CA ILE A 60 0.72 -18.91 10.04
C ILE A 60 -0.11 -18.65 11.30
N PHE A 61 -0.68 -17.45 11.41
CA PHE A 61 -1.54 -17.09 12.52
C PHE A 61 -2.79 -17.99 12.57
N LEU A 62 -3.47 -18.18 11.44
CA LEU A 62 -4.62 -19.07 11.34
C LEU A 62 -4.26 -20.52 11.69
N GLN A 63 -3.10 -21.00 11.23
CA GLN A 63 -2.62 -22.34 11.59
C GLN A 63 -2.41 -22.48 13.12
N SER A 64 -1.83 -21.45 13.74
CA SER A 64 -1.62 -21.41 15.19
C SER A 64 -2.95 -21.35 15.95
N MET A 65 -3.92 -20.60 15.45
CA MET A 65 -5.27 -20.54 15.98
C MET A 65 -5.98 -21.89 15.88
N MET A 66 -5.97 -22.54 14.71
CA MET A 66 -6.58 -23.86 14.52
C MET A 66 -5.95 -24.93 15.43
N LYS A 67 -4.63 -24.91 15.57
CA LYS A 67 -3.91 -25.81 16.47
C LYS A 67 -4.32 -25.59 17.93
N SER A 68 -4.44 -24.33 18.34
CA SER A 68 -4.88 -23.95 19.69
C SER A 68 -6.33 -24.38 19.95
N MET A 69 -7.23 -24.18 18.98
CA MET A 69 -8.62 -24.66 19.07
C MET A 69 -8.68 -26.18 19.21
N ARG A 70 -7.91 -26.94 18.41
CA ARG A 70 -7.88 -28.42 18.51
C ARG A 70 -7.34 -28.89 19.86
N ALA A 71 -6.36 -28.18 20.42
CA ALA A 71 -5.81 -28.50 21.74
C ALA A 71 -6.84 -28.35 22.88
N THR A 72 -7.96 -27.65 22.66
CA THR A 72 -9.06 -27.56 23.64
C THR A 72 -10.01 -28.77 23.60
N LEU A 73 -9.94 -29.59 22.56
CA LEU A 73 -10.78 -30.77 22.44
C LEU A 73 -10.14 -31.92 23.25
N PRO A 74 -10.91 -32.66 24.06
CA PRO A 74 -10.41 -33.88 24.67
C PRO A 74 -9.97 -34.83 23.55
N GLY A 75 -8.77 -35.43 23.69
CA GLY A 75 -8.21 -36.33 22.69
C GLY A 75 -9.19 -37.43 22.27
N ASN A 76 -9.04 -37.97 21.06
CA ASN A 76 -9.97 -38.93 20.49
C ASN A 76 -9.98 -40.24 21.30
N SER A 77 -10.86 -40.36 22.29
CA SER A 77 -11.02 -41.59 23.08
C SER A 77 -11.48 -42.79 22.25
N LEU A 78 -12.01 -42.56 21.04
CA LEU A 78 -12.54 -43.59 20.14
C LEU A 78 -11.56 -44.02 19.04
N PHE A 79 -10.57 -43.18 18.72
CA PHE A 79 -9.58 -43.47 17.68
C PHE A 79 -8.18 -43.18 18.22
N PRO A 80 -7.29 -44.18 18.32
CA PRO A 80 -5.93 -43.93 18.78
C PRO A 80 -5.22 -42.94 17.86
N ASP A 81 -4.57 -41.94 18.46
CA ASP A 81 -3.72 -40.99 17.74
C ASP A 81 -2.66 -41.77 16.97
N SER A 82 -2.53 -41.49 15.67
CA SER A 82 -1.55 -42.15 14.81
C SER A 82 -0.67 -41.12 14.12
N GLN A 83 0.62 -41.44 13.98
CA GLN A 83 1.59 -40.57 13.33
C GLN A 83 1.17 -40.15 11.91
N GLY A 84 0.51 -41.06 11.18
CA GLY A 84 0.00 -40.77 9.83
C GLY A 84 -1.14 -39.75 9.85
N MET A 85 -2.02 -39.83 10.86
CA MET A 85 -3.12 -38.89 11.03
C MET A 85 -2.60 -37.50 11.40
N ASP A 86 -1.58 -37.39 12.24
CA ASP A 86 -0.95 -36.12 12.58
C ASP A 86 -0.33 -35.43 11.37
N ILE A 87 0.37 -36.19 10.52
CA ILE A 87 0.97 -35.69 9.28
C ILE A 87 -0.11 -35.20 8.33
N TYR A 88 -1.14 -36.01 8.07
CA TYR A 88 -2.25 -35.62 7.21
C TYR A 88 -2.95 -34.37 7.73
N THR A 89 -3.22 -34.31 9.03
CA THR A 89 -3.90 -33.18 9.66
C THR A 89 -3.06 -31.91 9.54
N SER A 90 -1.75 -32.00 9.74
CA SER A 90 -0.84 -30.87 9.59
C SER A 90 -0.79 -30.34 8.15
N LEU A 91 -0.76 -31.24 7.15
CA LEU A 91 -0.80 -30.88 5.74
C LEU A 91 -2.15 -30.27 5.34
N HIS A 92 -3.24 -30.83 5.86
CA HIS A 92 -4.58 -30.31 5.63
C HIS A 92 -4.74 -28.91 6.23
N ASP A 93 -4.35 -28.72 7.49
CA ASP A 93 -4.40 -27.41 8.15
C ASP A 93 -3.58 -26.38 7.36
N GLN A 94 -2.38 -26.73 6.90
CA GLN A 94 -1.53 -25.84 6.12
C GLN A 94 -2.20 -25.42 4.79
N TYR A 95 -2.75 -26.38 4.03
CA TYR A 95 -3.43 -26.06 2.78
C TYR A 95 -4.67 -25.20 3.02
N LEU A 96 -5.45 -25.53 4.06
CA LEU A 96 -6.65 -24.80 4.40
C LEU A 96 -6.33 -23.35 4.77
N THR A 97 -5.35 -23.12 5.65
CA THR A 97 -5.02 -21.77 6.13
C THR A 97 -4.39 -20.92 5.03
N GLU A 98 -3.63 -21.51 4.11
CA GLU A 98 -3.10 -20.82 2.94
C GLU A 98 -4.22 -20.40 1.96
N ASN A 99 -5.22 -21.25 1.75
CA ASN A 99 -6.38 -20.87 0.92
C ASN A 99 -7.24 -19.81 1.61
N LEU A 100 -7.40 -19.90 2.94
CA LEU A 100 -8.15 -18.91 3.71
C LEU A 100 -7.47 -17.55 3.70
N SER A 101 -6.15 -17.47 3.84
CA SER A 101 -5.44 -16.17 3.78
C SER A 101 -5.46 -15.53 2.38
N LYS A 102 -5.60 -16.35 1.32
CA LYS A 102 -5.72 -15.88 -0.07
C LYS A 102 -7.16 -15.55 -0.49
N SER A 103 -8.15 -16.19 0.14
CA SER A 103 -9.57 -15.96 -0.11
C SER A 103 -9.99 -14.62 0.47
N GLY A 104 -9.85 -13.55 -0.32
CA GLY A 104 -10.06 -12.15 0.07
C GLY A 104 -11.50 -11.75 0.45
N ASN A 105 -12.32 -12.69 0.92
CA ASN A 105 -13.70 -12.47 1.33
C ASN A 105 -13.82 -12.09 2.82
N ALA A 106 -12.75 -12.21 3.61
CA ALA A 106 -12.71 -11.78 5.00
C ALA A 106 -11.65 -10.68 5.17
N THR A 107 -12.03 -9.55 5.76
CA THR A 107 -11.06 -8.57 6.30
C THR A 107 -10.29 -9.23 7.42
N GLY A 108 -9.13 -9.77 7.07
CA GLY A 108 -8.24 -10.50 7.95
C GLY A 108 -7.24 -9.62 8.69
N ILE A 109 -6.46 -10.23 9.58
CA ILE A 109 -5.37 -9.52 10.28
C ILE A 109 -4.24 -9.15 9.33
N GLY A 110 -4.06 -9.91 8.24
CA GLY A 110 -3.10 -9.62 7.19
C GLY A 110 -3.40 -8.29 6.50
N GLU A 111 -4.68 -8.01 6.18
CA GLU A 111 -5.09 -6.75 5.57
C GLU A 111 -4.95 -5.57 6.55
N PHE A 112 -5.28 -5.79 7.83
CA PHE A 112 -5.05 -4.76 8.87
C PHE A 112 -3.57 -4.41 8.99
N LEU A 113 -2.70 -5.41 9.04
CA LEU A 113 -1.26 -5.25 9.12
C LEU A 113 -0.70 -4.56 7.87
N TYR A 114 -1.18 -4.95 6.69
CA TYR A 114 -0.81 -4.32 5.42
C TYR A 114 -1.11 -2.82 5.43
N ARG A 115 -2.33 -2.43 5.82
CA ARG A 115 -2.71 -1.01 5.91
C ARG A 115 -1.82 -0.24 6.90
N GLN A 116 -1.56 -0.81 8.08
CA GLN A 116 -0.75 -0.17 9.10
C GLN A 116 0.71 0.04 8.65
N LEU A 117 1.27 -0.93 7.93
CA LEU A 117 2.63 -0.85 7.41
C LEU A 117 2.72 0.06 6.18
N GLN A 118 1.71 0.06 5.31
CA GLN A 118 1.63 0.97 4.18
C GLN A 118 1.51 2.43 4.61
N ASP A 119 0.75 2.72 5.68
CA ASP A 119 0.62 4.08 6.23
C ASP A 119 1.92 4.57 6.92
N SER A 120 2.84 3.65 7.23
CA SER A 120 4.13 3.92 7.87
C SER A 120 5.32 3.97 6.88
N LEU A 121 5.06 3.69 5.59
CA LEU A 121 6.04 3.70 4.49
C LEU A 121 5.94 5.01 3.72
#